data_AF-A0AA42BXT7-F1
#
_entry.id   AF-A0AA42BXT7-F1
#
_cell.length_a   1.000
_cell.length_b   1.000
_cell.length_c   1.000
_cell.angle_alpha   90.00
_cell.angle_beta   90.00
_cell.angle_gamma   90.00
#
_symmetry.space_group_name_H-M   'P 1'
#
loop_
_entity.id
_entity.type
_entity.pdbx_description
1 polymer ?
#
loop_
_entity_poly.entity_id
_entity_poly.type
_entity_poly.pdbx_seq_one_letter_code
_entity_poly.pdbx_strand_id
1 'polypeptide(L)'
;MADPIRVVPAQLREAAAHHQETSEYLRTVTSSHAAIQESLDSLGPVFSELRDAGRELLELRRQCYEQQAEDHADMAENLVASAAMWEQHEQDAARDFGGIVDGGR
;
A
#
# COMPACT_ATOMS: atom_id res chain seq x y z
N MET A 1 -24.80 9.91 -14.26
CA MET A 1 -24.11 9.11 -15.29
C MET A 1 -22.64 9.18 -14.95
N ALA A 2 -22.01 8.05 -14.61
CA ALA A 2 -20.58 8.00 -14.35
C ALA A 2 -19.83 8.06 -15.68
N ASP A 3 -18.72 8.78 -15.72
CA ASP A 3 -17.86 8.84 -16.91
C ASP A 3 -17.30 7.45 -17.24
N PRO A 4 -17.00 7.16 -18.52
CA PRO A 4 -16.34 5.91 -18.89
C PRO A 4 -14.98 5.85 -18.19
N ILE A 5 -14.77 4.81 -17.39
CA ILE A 5 -13.47 4.57 -16.75
C ILE A 5 -12.49 4.19 -17.86
N ARG A 6 -11.63 5.14 -18.25
CA ARG A 6 -10.52 4.87 -19.16
C ARG A 6 -9.37 4.30 -18.34
N VAL A 7 -9.30 2.98 -18.26
CA VAL A 7 -8.20 2.31 -17.55
C VAL A 7 -6.95 2.27 -18.44
N VAL A 8 -5.85 2.80 -17.92
CA VAL A 8 -4.54 2.74 -18.55
C VAL A 8 -3.65 1.86 -17.66
N PRO A 9 -3.30 0.63 -18.07
CA PRO A 9 -2.50 -0.29 -17.24
C PRO A 9 -1.19 0.32 -16.72
N ALA A 10 -0.55 1.20 -17.50
CA ALA A 10 0.64 1.92 -17.07
C ALA A 10 0.39 2.83 -15.85
N GLN A 11 -0.75 3.53 -15.81
CA GLN A 11 -1.12 4.39 -14.68
C GLN A 11 -1.45 3.57 -13.43
N LEU A 12 -2.05 2.40 -13.59
CA LEU A 12 -2.27 1.47 -12.46
C LEU A 12 -0.95 0.98 -11.88
N ARG A 13 0.03 0.64 -12.72
CA ARG A 13 1.38 0.24 -12.26
C ARG A 13 2.14 1.37 -11.59
N GLU A 14 2.02 2.59 -12.10
CA GLU A 14 2.61 3.78 -11.48
C GLU A 14 2.01 4.01 -10.09
N ALA A 15 0.69 3.99 -9.96
CA ALA A 15 0.02 4.07 -8.67
C ALA A 15 0.45 2.94 -7.72
N ALA A 16 0.56 1.71 -8.22
CA ALA A 16 1.04 0.58 -7.42
C ALA A 16 2.45 0.81 -6.88
N ALA A 17 3.37 1.34 -7.70
CA ALA A 17 4.73 1.66 -7.27
C ALA A 17 4.74 2.70 -6.13
N HIS A 18 3.90 3.74 -6.23
CA HIS A 18 3.75 4.72 -5.14
C HIS A 18 3.19 4.12 -3.85
N HIS A 19 2.22 3.22 -3.95
CA HIS A 19 1.68 2.52 -2.79
C HIS A 19 2.75 1.62 -2.15
N GLN A 20 3.54 0.90 -2.95
CA GLN A 20 4.65 0.07 -2.47
C GLN A 20 5.71 0.90 -1.74
N GLU A 21 6.15 2.01 -2.34
CA GLU A 21 7.12 2.94 -1.74
C GLU A 21 6.61 3.49 -0.40
N THR A 22 5.33 3.86 -0.34
CA THR A 22 4.70 4.36 0.90
C THR A 22 4.68 3.29 1.98
N SER A 23 4.31 2.05 1.63
CA SER A 23 4.33 0.89 2.53
C SER A 23 5.74 0.65 3.10
N GLU A 24 6.77 0.68 2.26
CA GLU A 24 8.16 0.55 2.67
C GLU A 24 8.59 1.68 3.60
N TYR A 25 8.27 2.93 3.24
CA TYR A 25 8.56 4.09 4.08
C TYR A 25 7.93 3.97 5.47
N LEU A 26 6.63 3.63 5.55
CA LEU A 26 5.90 3.51 6.81
C LEU A 26 6.52 2.47 7.75
N ARG A 27 7.04 1.35 7.20
CA ARG A 27 7.76 0.33 7.98
C ARG A 27 9.06 0.84 8.60
N THR A 28 9.65 1.92 8.08
CA THR A 28 10.88 2.51 8.65
C THR A 28 10.60 3.49 9.80
N VAL A 29 9.39 4.04 9.90
CA VAL A 29 9.07 5.15 10.84
C VAL A 29 9.24 4.72 12.30
N THR A 30 8.96 3.45 12.61
CA THR A 30 9.04 2.89 13.97
C THR A 30 10.47 2.68 14.46
N SER A 31 11.49 2.81 13.60
CA SER A 31 12.91 2.69 13.99
C SER A 31 13.34 3.69 15.08
N SER A 32 12.68 4.85 15.15
CA SER A 32 12.93 5.88 16.16
C SER A 32 12.30 5.60 17.54
N HIS A 33 11.35 4.66 17.63
CA HIS A 33 10.60 4.42 18.86
C HIS A 33 11.49 3.95 20.03
N ALA A 34 12.56 3.19 19.75
CA ALA A 34 13.49 2.72 20.77
C ALA A 34 14.19 3.88 21.50
N ALA A 35 14.67 4.90 20.77
CA ALA A 35 15.33 6.06 21.36
C ALA A 35 14.34 6.93 22.17
N ILE A 36 13.09 7.03 21.72
CA ILE A 36 12.03 7.72 22.47
C ILE A 36 11.71 6.96 23.76
N GLN A 37 11.60 5.64 23.70
CA GLN A 37 11.35 4.79 24.86
C GLN A 37 12.49 4.88 25.88
N GLU A 38 13.74 4.89 25.43
CA GLU A 38 14.91 5.10 26.31
C GLU A 38 14.85 6.47 27.00
N SER A 39 14.47 7.52 26.26
CA SER A 39 14.30 8.87 26.83
C SER A 39 13.20 8.89 27.90
N LEU A 40 12.07 8.20 27.66
CA LEU A 40 11.00 8.05 28.66
C LEU A 40 11.50 7.27 29.88
N ASP A 41 12.20 6.16 29.67
CA ASP A 41 12.70 5.30 30.74
C ASP A 41 13.79 5.97 31.61
N SER A 42 14.46 7.01 31.09
CA SER A 42 15.38 7.86 31.86
C SER A 42 14.69 8.78 32.88
N LEU A 43 13.37 8.96 32.77
CA LEU A 43 12.62 9.80 33.70
C LEU A 43 12.52 9.16 35.09
N GLY A 44 12.69 9.99 36.13
CA GLY A 44 12.59 9.56 37.51
C GLY A 44 11.20 9.01 37.89
N PRO A 45 11.08 8.32 39.04
CA PRO A 45 9.88 7.57 39.42
C PRO A 45 8.61 8.41 39.57
N VAL A 46 8.73 9.73 39.79
CA VAL A 46 7.62 10.69 39.84
C VAL A 46 6.84 10.74 38.51
N PHE A 47 7.48 10.37 37.40
CA PHE A 47 6.89 10.37 36.06
C PHE A 47 6.44 8.98 35.59
N SER A 48 6.21 8.03 36.50
CA SER A 48 5.79 6.66 36.16
C SER A 48 4.55 6.62 35.26
N GLU A 49 3.50 7.37 35.59
CA GLU A 49 2.28 7.45 34.76
C GLU A 49 2.57 7.96 33.35
N LEU A 50 3.46 8.96 33.20
CA LEU A 50 3.88 9.48 31.90
C LEU A 50 4.67 8.44 31.09
N ARG A 51 5.52 7.65 31.76
CA ARG A 51 6.30 6.59 31.11
C ARG A 51 5.40 5.50 30.57
N ASP A 52 4.41 5.08 31.36
CA ASP A 52 3.46 4.04 30.96
C ASP A 52 2.57 4.53 29.81
N ALA A 53 2.02 5.74 29.92
CA ALA A 53 1.25 6.37 28.85
C ALA A 53 2.09 6.55 27.56
N GLY A 54 3.35 6.93 27.68
CA GLY A 54 4.28 7.05 26.56
C GLY A 54 4.55 5.70 25.87
N ARG A 55 4.71 4.63 26.64
CA ARG A 55 4.89 3.27 26.12
C ARG A 55 3.66 2.78 25.37
N GLU A 56 2.47 2.96 25.95
CA GLU A 56 1.20 2.62 25.28
C GLU A 56 1.01 3.41 23.98
N LEU A 57 1.32 4.71 23.99
CA LEU A 57 1.21 5.54 22.79
C LEU A 57 2.18 5.10 21.68
N LEU A 58 3.43 4.77 22.02
CA LEU A 58 4.41 4.28 21.05
C LEU A 58 3.98 2.94 20.44
N GLU A 59 3.38 2.06 21.23
CA GLU A 59 2.86 0.78 20.77
C GLU A 59 1.63 0.96 19.86
N LEU A 60 0.69 1.82 20.24
CA LEU A 60 -0.46 2.16 19.38
C LEU A 60 0.01 2.76 18.04
N ARG A 61 1.02 3.64 18.09
CA ARG A 61 1.58 4.26 16.88
C ARG A 61 2.29 3.23 16.01
N ARG A 62 2.99 2.25 16.60
CA ARG A 62 3.61 1.13 15.87
C ARG A 62 2.56 0.33 15.11
N GLN A 63 1.52 -0.12 15.80
CA GLN A 63 0.42 -0.90 15.21
C GLN A 63 -0.28 -0.13 14.08
N CYS A 64 -0.52 1.16 14.26
CA CYS A 64 -1.15 2.01 13.27
C CYS A 64 -0.33 2.12 11.97
N TYR A 65 0.99 2.30 12.07
CA TYR A 65 1.85 2.34 10.89
C TYR A 65 2.03 0.99 10.23
N GLU A 66 2.07 -0.10 11.00
CA GLU A 66 2.11 -1.46 10.46
C GLU A 66 0.86 -1.77 9.65
N GLN A 67 -0.33 -1.49 10.20
CA GLN A 67 -1.58 -1.67 9.48
C GLN A 67 -1.63 -0.83 8.20
N GLN A 68 -1.24 0.45 8.27
CA GLN A 68 -1.21 1.29 7.07
C GLN A 68 -0.21 0.77 6.03
N ALA A 69 0.95 0.27 6.45
CA ALA A 69 1.91 -0.32 5.53
C ALA A 69 1.36 -1.58 4.85
N GLU A 70 0.62 -2.42 5.58
CA GLU A 70 -0.09 -3.57 5.01
C GLU A 70 -1.16 -3.14 4.02
N ASP A 71 -2.03 -2.20 4.38
CA ASP A 71 -3.09 -1.68 3.51
C ASP A 71 -2.52 -1.10 2.20
N HIS A 72 -1.37 -0.40 2.28
CA HIS A 72 -0.67 0.13 1.12
C HIS A 72 -0.07 -0.98 0.24
N ALA A 73 0.51 -2.02 0.84
CA ALA A 73 1.02 -3.17 0.09
C ALA A 73 -0.12 -3.91 -0.65
N ASP A 74 -1.24 -4.15 0.05
CA ASP A 74 -2.43 -4.79 -0.53
C ASP A 74 -2.99 -3.96 -1.70
N MET A 75 -3.03 -2.62 -1.57
CA MET A 75 -3.45 -1.75 -2.67
C MET A 75 -2.53 -1.86 -3.88
N ALA A 76 -1.20 -1.88 -3.66
CA ALA A 76 -0.23 -2.05 -4.73
C ALA A 76 -0.42 -3.37 -5.49
N GLU A 77 -0.60 -4.48 -4.77
CA GLU A 77 -0.85 -5.79 -5.35
C GLU A 77 -2.14 -5.82 -6.18
N ASN A 78 -3.23 -5.26 -5.65
CA ASN A 78 -4.51 -5.17 -6.34
C ASN A 78 -4.44 -4.33 -7.63
N LEU A 79 -3.68 -3.23 -7.61
CA LEU A 79 -3.47 -2.38 -8.78
C LEU A 79 -2.66 -3.11 -9.86
N VAL A 80 -1.61 -3.85 -9.48
CA VAL A 80 -0.83 -4.68 -10.41
C VAL A 80 -1.69 -5.78 -11.01
N ALA A 81 -2.46 -6.49 -10.19
CA ALA A 81 -3.37 -7.54 -10.64
C ALA A 81 -4.42 -6.99 -11.62
N SER A 82 -5.01 -5.83 -11.30
CA SER A 82 -6.00 -5.16 -12.16
C SER A 82 -5.40 -4.75 -13.50
N ALA A 83 -4.16 -4.24 -13.52
CA ALA A 83 -3.46 -3.89 -14.75
C ALA A 83 -3.24 -5.13 -15.65
N ALA A 84 -2.81 -6.25 -15.06
CA ALA A 84 -2.59 -7.51 -15.77
C ALA A 84 -3.90 -8.08 -16.34
N MET A 85 -4.98 -8.06 -15.55
CA MET A 85 -6.30 -8.51 -16.00
C MET A 85 -6.80 -7.70 -17.21
N TRP A 86 -6.61 -6.38 -17.19
CA TRP A 86 -7.02 -5.55 -18.32
C TRP A 86 -6.24 -5.83 -19.60
N GLU A 87 -4.92 -5.99 -19.50
CA GLU A 87 -4.10 -6.32 -20.67
C GLU A 87 -4.43 -7.69 -21.24
N GLN A 88 -4.72 -8.67 -20.37
CA GLN A 88 -5.18 -9.98 -20.82
C GLN A 88 -6.51 -9.86 -21.58
N HIS A 89 -7.48 -9.15 -21.02
CA HIS A 89 -8.78 -8.95 -21.68
C HIS A 89 -8.64 -8.26 -23.05
N GLU A 90 -7.76 -7.25 -23.16
CA GLU A 90 -7.50 -6.57 -24.43
C GLU A 90 -6.84 -7.49 -25.47
N GLN A 91 -5.89 -8.33 -25.03
CA GLN A 91 -5.26 -9.32 -25.91
C GLN A 91 -6.25 -10.39 -26.39
N ASP A 92 -7.10 -10.89 -25.49
CA ASP A 92 -8.11 -11.89 -25.82
C ASP A 92 -9.13 -11.33 -26.82
N ALA A 93 -9.64 -10.12 -26.57
CA ALA A 93 -10.53 -9.42 -27.51
C ALA A 93 -9.88 -9.20 -28.88
N ALA A 94 -8.62 -8.77 -28.93
CA ALA A 94 -7.89 -8.58 -30.19
C ALA A 94 -7.73 -9.89 -30.98
N ARG A 95 -7.48 -11.02 -30.31
CA ARG A 95 -7.42 -12.35 -30.94
C ARG A 95 -8.77 -12.76 -31.51
N ASP A 96 -9.84 -12.59 -30.73
CA ASP A 96 -11.21 -12.94 -31.15
C ASP A 96 -11.65 -12.13 -32.38
N PHE A 97 -11.39 -10.82 -32.36
CA PHE A 97 -11.68 -9.95 -33.51
C PHE A 97 -10.84 -10.31 -34.74
N GLY A 98 -9.55 -10.62 -34.58
CA GLY A 98 -8.71 -11.09 -35.69
C GLY A 98 -9.24 -12.38 -36.33
N GLY A 99 -9.66 -13.34 -35.51
CA GLY A 99 -10.25 -14.59 -35.98
C GLY A 99 -11.56 -14.43 -36.77
N ILE A 100 -12.40 -13.45 -36.40
CA ILE A 100 -13.62 -13.12 -37.15
C ILE A 100 -13.29 -12.53 -38.52
N VAL A 101 -12.29 -11.66 -38.60
CA VAL A 101 -11.86 -11.03 -39.86
C VAL A 101 -11.26 -12.06 -40.82
N ASP A 102 -10.47 -13.02 -40.30
CA ASP A 102 -9.81 -14.05 -41.11
C ASP A 102 -10.74 -15.19 -41.53
N GLY A 103 -11.77 -15.52 -40.74
CA GLY A 103 -12.76 -16.56 -41.04
C GLY A 103 -13.87 -16.15 -42.01
N GLY A 104 -13.95 -14.86 -42.40
CA GLY A 104 -14.94 -14.31 -43.31
C GLY A 104 -14.57 -14.32 -44.79
N ARG A 105 -13.51 -15.05 -45.18
CA ARG A 105 -12.94 -15.04 -46.53
C ARG A 105 -13.03 -16.38 -47.24
#